data_AF-A0A820LWS4-F1
#
_entry.id   AF-A0A820LWS4-F1
#
_cell.length_a   1.000
_cell.length_b   1.000
_cell.length_c   1.000
_cell.angle_alpha   90.00
_cell.angle_beta   90.00
_cell.angle_gamma   90.00
#
_symmetry.space_group_name_H-M   'P 1'
#
loop_
_entity.id
_entity.type
_entity.pdbx_description
1 polymer ?
#
loop_
_entity_poly.entity_id
_entity_poly.type
_entity_poly.pdbx_seq_one_letter_code
_entity_poly.pdbx_strand_id
1 'polypeptide(L)'
;YGRYNESNHGIPGRLAWFIQELPCFIIPCYLLLQYWSSISLIKFLLIIFFLIHYFQRVFIYPMLIRGGKHSSISITLTAFIYCCINTYSIVEEILAYHIFPRNDWLSLHFIIGGIIFFTGFVLNLQADSILRNLRKDNNEHGYKIPRGGLFEYVSG
;
A
#
# COMPACT_ATOMS: atom_id res chain seq x y z
N TYR A 1 -10.28 -12.51 -5.97
CA TYR A 1 -10.94 -11.24 -5.61
C TYR A 1 -11.19 -10.43 -6.88
N GLY A 2 -11.95 -9.34 -6.83
CA GLY A 2 -12.17 -8.48 -8.00
C GLY A 2 -12.83 -9.21 -9.18
N ARG A 3 -12.22 -9.13 -10.37
CA ARG A 3 -12.78 -9.65 -11.65
C ARG A 3 -13.11 -11.12 -11.61
N TYR A 4 -12.29 -11.89 -10.90
CA TYR A 4 -12.35 -13.35 -10.88
C TYR A 4 -13.16 -13.91 -9.71
N ASN A 5 -13.80 -13.05 -8.89
CA ASN A 5 -14.70 -13.58 -7.87
C ASN A 5 -16.10 -13.78 -8.45
N GLU A 6 -16.62 -15.01 -8.36
CA GLU A 6 -17.98 -15.34 -8.79
C GLU A 6 -18.97 -15.40 -7.63
N SER A 7 -18.49 -15.47 -6.38
CA SER A 7 -19.34 -15.51 -5.20
C SER A 7 -19.76 -14.12 -4.71
N ASN A 8 -21.05 -13.98 -4.39
CA ASN A 8 -21.60 -12.80 -3.70
C ASN A 8 -21.50 -12.89 -2.17
N HIS A 9 -21.02 -14.02 -1.63
CA HIS A 9 -20.83 -14.21 -0.20
C HIS A 9 -19.41 -13.83 0.18
N GLY A 10 -19.27 -12.82 1.06
CA GLY A 10 -17.97 -12.38 1.55
C GLY A 10 -18.00 -11.00 2.18
N ILE A 11 -16.82 -10.44 2.38
CA ILE A 11 -16.63 -9.15 3.03
C ILE A 11 -16.79 -8.03 1.98
N PRO A 12 -17.49 -6.92 2.29
CA PRO A 12 -17.53 -5.76 1.40
C PRO A 12 -16.12 -5.31 1.00
N GLY A 13 -15.89 -5.05 -0.29
CA GLY A 13 -14.53 -4.80 -0.82
C GLY A 13 -13.76 -3.72 -0.05
N ARG A 14 -14.41 -2.63 0.36
CA ARG A 14 -13.80 -1.57 1.16
C ARG A 14 -13.27 -2.09 2.50
N LEU A 15 -14.08 -2.86 3.21
CA LEU A 15 -13.73 -3.41 4.52
C LEU A 15 -12.63 -4.48 4.38
N ALA A 16 -12.69 -5.30 3.34
CA ALA A 16 -11.65 -6.28 3.05
C ALA A 16 -10.28 -5.62 2.79
N TRP A 17 -10.24 -4.58 1.95
CA TRP A 17 -9.02 -3.82 1.68
C TRP A 17 -8.47 -3.12 2.93
N PHE A 18 -9.36 -2.50 3.72
CA PHE A 18 -8.95 -1.88 4.98
C PHE A 18 -8.33 -2.92 5.92
N ILE A 19 -9.04 -4.02 6.19
CA ILE A 19 -8.57 -5.05 7.13
C ILE A 19 -7.25 -5.64 6.68
N GLN A 20 -7.15 -6.08 5.41
CA GLN A 20 -5.98 -6.83 4.96
C GLN A 20 -4.69 -6.01 5.00
N GLU A 21 -4.75 -4.69 4.75
CA GLU A 21 -3.56 -3.83 4.70
C GLU A 21 -3.30 -3.09 6.03
N LEU A 22 -4.26 -3.07 6.97
CA LEU A 22 -4.11 -2.39 8.26
C LEU A 22 -2.82 -2.74 9.05
N PRO A 23 -2.34 -4.00 9.07
CA PRO A 23 -1.08 -4.35 9.72
C PRO A 23 0.11 -3.55 9.19
N CYS A 24 0.10 -3.22 7.89
CA CYS A 24 1.16 -2.45 7.26
C CYS A 24 1.26 -1.01 7.77
N PHE A 25 0.25 -0.50 8.49
CA PHE A 25 0.30 0.79 9.15
C PHE A 25 0.50 0.68 10.66
N ILE A 26 -0.16 -0.28 11.32
CA ILE A 26 -0.09 -0.42 12.78
C ILE A 26 1.28 -0.93 13.23
N ILE A 27 1.83 -1.95 12.57
CA ILE A 27 3.08 -2.58 12.98
C ILE A 27 4.26 -1.58 12.92
N PRO A 28 4.45 -0.81 11.83
CA PRO A 28 5.54 0.16 11.80
C PRO A 28 5.37 1.28 12.83
N CYS A 29 4.15 1.76 13.09
CA CYS A 29 3.90 2.73 14.15
C CYS A 29 4.27 2.18 15.53
N TYR A 30 3.89 0.94 15.84
CA TYR A 30 4.23 0.30 17.10
C TYR A 30 5.75 0.13 17.27
N LEU A 31 6.44 -0.41 16.26
CA LEU A 31 7.89 -0.61 16.33
C LEU A 31 8.66 0.72 16.34
N LEU A 32 8.18 1.74 15.63
CA LEU A 32 8.76 3.08 15.67
C LEU A 32 8.73 3.68 17.09
N LEU A 33 7.64 3.46 17.84
CA LEU A 33 7.55 3.88 19.24
C LEU A 33 8.50 3.08 20.13
N GLN A 34 8.62 1.78 19.89
CA GLN A 34 9.54 0.90 20.64
C GLN A 34 11.01 1.28 20.46
N TYR A 35 11.42 1.65 19.24
CA TYR A 35 12.80 1.99 18.90
C TYR A 35 13.08 3.51 18.87
N TRP A 36 12.17 4.33 19.40
CA TRP A 36 12.24 5.80 19.28
C TRP A 36 13.55 6.41 19.80
N SER A 37 14.08 5.91 20.92
CA SER A 37 15.29 6.46 21.55
C SER A 37 16.58 6.18 20.78
N SER A 38 16.59 5.18 19.91
CA SER A 38 17.78 4.70 19.18
C SER A 38 17.68 4.93 17.67
N ILE A 39 16.61 5.57 17.19
CA ILE A 39 16.39 5.73 15.75
C ILE A 39 17.28 6.81 15.14
N SER A 40 17.97 6.46 14.05
CA SER A 40 18.71 7.41 13.23
C SER A 40 17.79 8.09 12.21
N LEU A 41 18.20 9.26 11.70
CA LEU A 41 17.42 10.03 10.71
C LEU A 41 17.03 9.19 9.49
N ILE A 42 17.97 8.42 8.93
CA ILE A 42 17.70 7.59 7.75
C ILE A 42 16.66 6.49 8.02
N LYS A 43 16.76 5.79 9.15
CA LYS A 43 15.75 4.80 9.57
C LYS A 43 14.38 5.45 9.70
N PHE A 44 14.34 6.61 10.36
CA PHE A 44 13.11 7.39 10.50
C PHE A 44 12.51 7.77 9.14
N LEU A 45 13.30 8.28 8.21
CA LEU A 45 12.83 8.65 6.86
C LEU A 45 12.29 7.44 6.08
N LEU A 46 12.96 6.29 6.13
CA LEU A 46 12.51 5.06 5.47
C LEU A 46 11.15 4.59 6.02
N ILE A 47 10.99 4.60 7.35
CA ILE A 47 9.72 4.25 7.99
C ILE A 47 8.63 5.29 7.64
N ILE A 48 8.96 6.57 7.57
CA ILE A 48 8.01 7.61 7.16
C ILE A 48 7.56 7.43 5.71
N PHE A 49 8.45 7.09 4.78
CA PHE A 49 8.07 6.78 3.39
C PHE A 49 7.09 5.60 3.35
N PHE A 50 7.41 4.53 4.07
CA PHE A 50 6.54 3.37 4.20
C PHE A 50 5.16 3.75 4.78
N LEU A 51 5.14 4.53 5.86
CA LEU A 51 3.90 4.98 6.51
C LEU A 51 3.07 5.91 5.63
N ILE A 52 3.67 6.82 4.86
CA ILE A 52 2.95 7.68 3.91
C ILE A 52 2.23 6.83 2.86
N HIS A 53 2.94 5.85 2.30
CA HIS A 53 2.35 4.94 1.32
C HIS A 53 1.19 4.15 1.92
N TYR A 54 1.41 3.49 3.07
CA TYR A 54 0.37 2.68 3.69
C TYR A 54 -0.75 3.51 4.34
N PHE A 55 -0.52 4.77 4.68
CA PHE A 55 -1.60 5.67 5.09
C PHE A 55 -2.56 5.89 3.92
N GLN A 56 -2.03 6.19 2.73
CA GLN A 56 -2.85 6.33 1.55
C GLN A 56 -3.56 5.01 1.20
N ARG A 57 -2.89 3.88 1.29
CA ARG A 57 -3.41 2.56 0.90
C ARG A 57 -4.42 1.97 1.88
N VAL A 58 -4.25 2.19 3.17
CA VAL A 58 -5.14 1.68 4.24
C VAL A 58 -6.32 2.61 4.45
N PHE A 59 -6.11 3.92 4.55
CA PHE A 59 -7.20 4.84 4.94
C PHE A 59 -7.86 5.50 3.74
N ILE A 60 -7.07 6.06 2.80
CA ILE A 60 -7.62 6.86 1.71
C ILE A 60 -8.19 5.96 0.60
N TYR A 61 -7.42 5.00 0.14
CA TYR A 61 -7.78 4.15 -0.99
C TYR A 61 -9.10 3.40 -0.75
N PRO A 62 -9.33 2.70 0.38
CA PRO A 62 -10.56 1.93 0.58
C PRO A 62 -11.80 2.81 0.69
N MET A 63 -11.67 4.04 1.21
CA MET A 63 -12.74 5.04 1.21
C MET A 63 -13.12 5.50 -0.21
N LEU A 64 -12.14 5.54 -1.12
CA LEU A 64 -12.36 5.94 -2.50
C LEU A 64 -12.85 4.81 -3.42
N ILE A 65 -12.75 3.54 -3.03
CA ILE A 65 -13.19 2.40 -3.85
C ILE A 65 -14.67 2.56 -4.23
N ARG A 66 -14.96 2.50 -5.54
CA ARG A 66 -16.31 2.56 -6.11
C ARG A 66 -16.77 1.20 -6.62
N GLY A 67 -17.91 0.73 -6.10
CA GLY A 67 -18.48 -0.58 -6.40
C GLY A 67 -17.50 -1.74 -6.17
N GLY A 68 -17.75 -2.86 -6.84
CA GLY A 68 -16.93 -4.06 -6.78
C GLY A 68 -17.59 -5.21 -6.02
N LYS A 69 -17.26 -6.43 -6.42
CA LYS A 69 -17.78 -7.65 -5.80
C LYS A 69 -17.23 -7.80 -4.38
N HIS A 70 -17.97 -8.52 -3.54
CA HIS A 70 -17.48 -8.94 -2.23
C HIS A 70 -16.14 -9.68 -2.39
N SER A 71 -15.25 -9.49 -1.43
CA SER A 71 -13.99 -10.23 -1.37
C SER A 71 -14.18 -11.49 -0.52
N SER A 72 -13.58 -12.60 -0.98
CA SER A 72 -13.59 -13.84 -0.21
C SER A 72 -12.88 -13.65 1.13
N ILE A 73 -13.44 -14.24 2.19
CA ILE A 73 -12.88 -14.22 3.54
C ILE A 73 -11.48 -14.84 3.54
N SER A 74 -11.31 -15.98 2.85
CA SER A 74 -10.02 -16.67 2.78
C SER A 74 -8.93 -15.80 2.17
N ILE A 75 -9.25 -15.08 1.09
CA ILE A 75 -8.30 -14.16 0.44
C ILE A 75 -7.91 -13.02 1.39
N THR A 76 -8.91 -12.42 2.04
CA THR A 76 -8.69 -11.31 2.98
C THR A 76 -7.81 -11.74 4.15
N LEU A 77 -8.06 -12.93 4.70
CA LEU A 77 -7.30 -13.48 5.82
C LEU A 77 -5.86 -13.83 5.42
N THR A 78 -5.66 -14.48 4.28
CA THR A 78 -4.30 -14.79 3.78
C THR A 78 -3.51 -13.51 3.51
N ALA A 79 -4.16 -12.50 2.91
CA ALA A 79 -3.53 -11.20 2.67
C ALA A 79 -3.17 -10.49 3.99
N PHE A 80 -4.05 -10.55 5.00
CA PHE A 80 -3.77 -10.01 6.34
C PHE A 80 -2.55 -10.67 6.98
N ILE A 81 -2.49 -12.00 7.00
CA ILE A 81 -1.36 -12.75 7.58
C ILE A 81 -0.05 -12.41 6.85
N TYR A 82 -0.10 -12.36 5.52
CA TYR A 82 1.05 -11.94 4.71
C TYR A 82 1.50 -10.53 5.08
N CYS A 83 0.56 -9.57 5.19
CA CYS A 83 0.87 -8.19 5.56
C CYS A 83 1.49 -8.08 6.96
N CYS A 84 1.02 -8.88 7.93
CA CYS A 84 1.62 -8.94 9.26
C CYS A 84 3.09 -9.40 9.19
N ILE A 85 3.34 -10.57 8.58
CA ILE A 85 4.67 -11.17 8.53
C ILE A 85 5.63 -10.29 7.73
N ASN A 86 5.22 -9.87 6.53
CA ASN A 86 6.06 -9.09 5.65
C ASN A 86 6.43 -7.74 6.26
N THR A 87 5.44 -7.03 6.82
CA THR A 87 5.70 -5.72 7.42
C THR A 87 6.59 -5.84 8.65
N TYR A 88 6.30 -6.80 9.54
CA TYR A 88 7.12 -7.02 10.71
C TYR A 88 8.58 -7.30 10.30
N SER A 89 8.81 -8.24 9.38
CA SER A 89 10.16 -8.58 8.93
C SER A 89 10.92 -7.38 8.36
N ILE A 90 10.29 -6.58 7.49
CA ILE A 90 10.96 -5.42 6.86
C ILE A 90 11.25 -4.33 7.88
N VAL A 91 10.28 -3.98 8.72
CA VAL A 91 10.42 -2.88 9.67
C VAL A 91 11.40 -3.25 10.79
N GLU A 92 11.31 -4.47 11.31
CA GLU A 92 12.23 -4.94 12.35
C GLU A 92 13.67 -4.99 11.82
N GLU A 93 13.88 -5.43 10.57
CA GLU A 93 15.20 -5.38 9.93
C GLU A 93 15.74 -3.95 9.87
N ILE A 94 14.94 -2.99 9.41
CA ILE A 94 15.36 -1.57 9.31
C ILE A 94 15.66 -0.98 10.69
N LEU A 95 14.79 -1.22 11.68
CA LEU A 95 14.87 -0.57 12.98
C LEU A 95 15.88 -1.25 13.92
N ALA A 96 15.82 -2.57 14.06
CA ALA A 96 16.57 -3.31 15.05
C ALA A 96 17.95 -3.78 14.55
N TYR A 97 18.05 -4.29 13.33
CA TYR A 97 19.23 -5.03 12.87
C TYR A 97 20.14 -4.23 11.93
N HIS A 98 19.57 -3.45 11.02
CA HIS A 98 20.36 -2.78 9.99
C HIS A 98 21.14 -1.59 10.55
N ILE A 99 22.42 -1.48 10.19
CA ILE A 99 23.31 -0.40 10.61
C ILE A 99 23.54 0.53 9.42
N PHE A 100 22.97 1.73 9.50
CA PHE A 100 23.18 2.76 8.49
C PHE A 100 24.29 3.73 8.92
N PRO A 101 25.24 4.08 8.02
CA PRO A 101 26.19 5.16 8.26
C PRO A 101 25.48 6.51 8.50
N ARG A 102 26.07 7.37 9.34
CA ARG A 102 25.44 8.63 9.78
C ARG A 102 25.01 9.57 8.64
N ASN A 103 25.76 9.56 7.53
CA ASN A 103 25.53 10.43 6.37
C ASN A 103 24.93 9.68 5.17
N ASP A 104 24.43 8.46 5.37
CA ASP A 104 23.96 7.63 4.26
C ASP A 104 22.67 8.16 3.61
N TRP A 105 21.96 9.07 4.29
CA TRP A 105 20.82 9.80 3.70
C TRP A 105 21.23 10.74 2.56
N LEU A 106 22.52 11.06 2.42
CA LEU A 106 23.10 11.79 1.28
C LEU A 106 23.69 10.85 0.22
N SER A 107 23.67 9.53 0.45
CA SER A 107 24.22 8.60 -0.52
C SER A 107 23.37 8.57 -1.78
N LEU A 108 24.02 8.34 -2.91
CA LEU A 108 23.32 8.22 -4.20
C LEU A 108 22.25 7.13 -4.15
N HIS A 109 22.48 6.04 -3.42
CA HIS A 109 21.51 4.95 -3.25
C HIS A 109 20.23 5.42 -2.57
N PHE A 110 20.35 6.19 -1.47
CA PHE A 110 19.19 6.72 -0.79
C PHE A 110 18.43 7.74 -1.65
N ILE A 111 19.14 8.64 -2.33
CA ILE A 111 18.54 9.67 -3.19
C ILE A 111 17.81 9.04 -4.37
N ILE A 112 18.47 8.12 -5.10
CA ILE A 112 17.88 7.43 -6.25
C ILE A 112 16.70 6.57 -5.78
N GLY A 113 16.85 5.85 -4.66
CA GLY A 113 15.77 5.07 -4.06
C GLY A 113 14.55 5.93 -3.72
N GLY A 114 14.76 7.11 -3.14
CA GLY A 114 13.70 8.08 -2.86
C GLY A 114 13.01 8.57 -4.14
N ILE A 115 13.76 8.92 -5.19
CA ILE A 115 13.19 9.35 -6.48
C ILE A 115 12.33 8.24 -7.08
N ILE A 116 12.83 7.00 -7.11
CA ILE A 116 12.09 5.84 -7.60
C ILE A 116 10.81 5.63 -6.79
N PHE A 117 10.91 5.70 -5.46
CA PHE A 117 9.79 5.53 -4.56
C PHE A 117 8.69 6.58 -4.81
N PHE A 118 9.03 7.87 -4.81
CA PHE A 118 8.03 8.93 -4.99
C PHE A 118 7.45 8.97 -6.40
N THR A 119 8.26 8.69 -7.42
CA THR A 119 7.77 8.56 -8.79
C THR A 119 6.76 7.42 -8.89
N GLY A 120 7.12 6.24 -8.37
CA GLY A 120 6.24 5.08 -8.32
C GLY A 120 4.95 5.35 -7.52
N PHE A 121 5.07 6.04 -6.39
CA PHE A 121 3.93 6.42 -5.56
C PHE A 121 2.94 7.32 -6.33
N VAL A 122 3.42 8.40 -6.97
CA VAL A 122 2.57 9.32 -7.75
C VAL A 122 1.90 8.59 -8.91
N LEU A 123 2.64 7.75 -9.63
CA LEU A 123 2.10 6.95 -10.73
C LEU A 123 1.03 5.97 -10.25
N ASN A 124 1.23 5.34 -9.09
CA ASN A 124 0.24 4.47 -8.47
C ASN A 124 -1.05 5.24 -8.12
N LEU A 125 -0.94 6.43 -7.53
CA LEU A 125 -2.10 7.29 -7.24
C LEU A 125 -2.86 7.69 -8.50
N GLN A 126 -2.13 8.04 -9.56
CA GLN A 126 -2.72 8.39 -10.85
C GLN A 126 -3.46 7.19 -11.46
N ALA A 127 -2.84 6.01 -11.46
CA ALA A 127 -3.44 4.79 -11.98
C ALA A 127 -4.73 4.43 -11.22
N ASP A 128 -4.67 4.44 -9.88
CA ASP A 128 -5.85 4.18 -9.04
C ASP A 128 -6.96 5.21 -9.29
N SER A 129 -6.61 6.49 -9.52
CA SER A 129 -7.57 7.53 -9.86
C SER A 129 -8.28 7.25 -11.18
N ILE A 130 -7.53 6.89 -12.22
CA ILE A 130 -8.08 6.55 -13.53
C ILE A 130 -9.03 5.36 -13.40
N LEU A 131 -8.59 4.27 -12.75
CA LEU A 131 -9.38 3.05 -12.57
C LEU A 131 -10.68 3.31 -11.80
N ARG A 132 -10.65 4.11 -10.73
CA ARG A 132 -11.84 4.48 -9.97
C ARG A 132 -12.83 5.30 -10.81
N ASN A 133 -12.33 6.19 -11.65
CA ASN A 133 -13.17 7.07 -12.48
C ASN A 133 -13.81 6.35 -13.67
N LEU A 134 -13.39 5.11 -14.00
CA LEU A 134 -14.08 4.27 -14.98
C LEU A 134 -15.49 3.85 -14.50
N ARG A 135 -15.69 3.78 -13.19
CA ARG A 135 -16.99 3.49 -12.58
C ARG A 135 -17.63 4.81 -12.14
N LYS A 136 -18.54 5.33 -12.96
CA LYS A 136 -19.21 6.60 -12.67
C LYS A 136 -20.27 6.41 -11.59
N ASP A 137 -20.98 5.29 -11.62
CA ASP A 137 -21.99 4.93 -10.63
C ASP A 137 -21.60 3.66 -9.85
N ASN A 138 -22.00 3.59 -8.57
CA ASN A 138 -21.72 2.44 -7.69
C ASN A 138 -22.38 1.12 -8.17
N ASN A 139 -23.35 1.21 -9.09
CA ASN A 139 -24.08 0.07 -9.66
C ASN A 139 -23.53 -0.40 -11.03
N GLU A 140 -22.49 0.25 -11.57
CA GLU A 140 -21.85 -0.22 -12.81
C GLU A 140 -20.94 -1.43 -12.53
N HIS A 141 -21.35 -2.60 -13.05
CA HIS A 141 -20.59 -3.86 -12.92
C HIS A 141 -19.71 -4.19 -14.15
N GLY A 142 -19.76 -3.38 -15.21
CA GLY A 142 -19.01 -3.60 -16.45
C GLY A 142 -17.54 -3.19 -16.37
N TYR A 143 -16.64 -4.01 -16.92
CA TYR A 143 -15.24 -3.66 -17.10
C TYR A 143 -15.07 -2.75 -18.32
N LYS A 144 -14.37 -1.63 -18.15
CA LYS A 144 -14.03 -0.67 -19.21
C LYS A 144 -12.51 -0.63 -19.37
N ILE A 145 -12.04 -0.35 -20.59
CA ILE A 145 -10.60 -0.22 -20.87
C ILE A 145 -10.11 1.11 -20.27
N PRO A 146 -9.10 1.11 -19.38
CA PRO A 146 -8.51 2.36 -18.89
C PRO A 146 -7.81 3.10 -20.02
N ARG A 147 -7.95 4.42 -20.04
CA ARG A 147 -7.26 5.33 -20.96
C ARG A 147 -6.59 6.45 -20.18
N GLY A 148 -5.44 6.92 -20.69
CA GLY A 148 -4.63 7.98 -20.08
C GLY A 148 -3.54 7.50 -19.13
N GLY A 149 -2.56 8.37 -18.88
CA GLY A 149 -1.40 8.04 -18.05
C GLY A 149 -0.57 6.89 -18.63
N LEU A 150 -0.03 6.03 -17.76
CA LEU A 150 0.75 4.87 -18.18
C LEU A 150 -0.09 3.74 -18.81
N PHE A 151 -1.42 3.81 -18.73
CA PHE A 151 -2.27 2.79 -19.35
C PHE A 151 -2.22 2.77 -20.88
N GLU A 152 -1.68 3.82 -21.51
CA GLU A 152 -1.42 3.82 -22.97
C GLU A 152 -0.21 2.95 -23.35
N TYR A 153 0.64 2.60 -22.38
CA TYR A 153 1.87 1.83 -22.61
C TYR A 153 1.82 0.44 -22.01
N VAL A 154 1.12 0.27 -20.88
CA VAL A 154 1.06 -0.99 -20.13
C VAL A 154 -0.38 -1.25 -19.68
N SER A 155 -0.85 -2.49 -19.79
CA SER A 155 -2.18 -2.88 -19.31
C SER A 155 -2.28 -2.82 -17.78
N GLY A 156 -3.49 -2.51 -17.29
CA GLY A 156 -3.87 -2.58 -15.88
C GLY A 156 -4.51 -3.88 -15.44
#